data_AF-A0A482Z3S1-F1
#
_entry.id   AF-A0A482Z3S1-F1
#
_cell.length_a   1.000
_cell.length_b   1.000
_cell.length_c   1.000
_cell.angle_alpha   90.00
_cell.angle_beta   90.00
_cell.angle_gamma   90.00
#
_symmetry.space_group_name_H-M   'P 1'
#
loop_
_entity.id
_entity.type
_entity.pdbx_description
1 polymer ?
#
loop_
_entity_poly.entity_id
_entity_poly.type
_entity_poly.pdbx_seq_one_letter_code
_entity_poly.pdbx_strand_id
1 'polypeptide(L)'
;MKKTFLIIMILMFGFFAWLNSEKATRNSVFPDSNYKSSIYQGEAVYQSNCVGCHGGSLLGTEKGPSLLEDVYKSSHHADLSFYYAINDGVRQHHWQFGDMPAIKGLSPEGISDITAYVRHKQKIAKIIKN
;
A
#
# COMPACT_ATOMS: atom_id res chain seq x y z
N MET A 1 -3.56 46.91 32.38
CA MET A 1 -2.27 46.46 31.80
C MET A 1 -2.04 44.96 31.98
N LYS A 2 -1.98 44.41 33.21
CA LYS A 2 -1.72 42.96 33.44
C LYS A 2 -2.78 42.02 32.85
N LYS A 3 -4.07 42.37 32.93
CA LYS A 3 -5.18 41.56 32.37
C LYS A 3 -5.16 41.50 30.84
N THR A 4 -4.77 42.59 30.18
CA THR A 4 -4.65 42.68 28.72
C THR A 4 -3.51 41.81 28.19
N PHE A 5 -2.39 41.75 28.92
CA PHE A 5 -1.24 40.91 28.57
C PHE A 5 -1.55 39.41 28.71
N LEU A 6 -2.30 39.02 29.74
CA LEU A 6 -2.73 37.64 29.96
C LEU A 6 -3.66 37.14 28.84
N ILE A 7 -4.58 37.98 28.36
CA ILE A 7 -5.50 37.64 27.27
C ILE A 7 -4.74 37.44 25.96
N ILE A 8 -3.77 38.31 25.66
CA ILE A 8 -2.94 38.18 24.45
C ILE A 8 -2.12 36.89 24.51
N MET A 9 -1.55 36.53 25.67
CA MET A 9 -0.81 35.27 25.83
C MET A 9 -1.68 34.04 25.63
N ILE A 10 -2.91 34.03 26.14
CA ILE A 10 -3.86 32.92 25.96
C ILE A 10 -4.28 32.81 24.49
N LEU A 11 -4.54 33.94 23.81
CA LEU A 11 -4.87 33.96 22.39
C LEU A 11 -3.69 33.52 21.52
N MET A 12 -2.47 33.91 21.86
CA MET A 12 -1.26 33.46 21.15
C MET A 12 -1.01 31.96 21.37
N PHE A 13 -1.17 31.44 22.60
CA PHE A 13 -1.04 30.01 22.86
C PHE A 13 -2.16 29.19 22.21
N GLY A 14 -3.40 29.68 22.24
CA GLY A 14 -4.54 29.04 21.57
C GLY A 14 -4.39 29.02 20.05
N PHE A 15 -3.92 30.12 19.45
CA PHE A 15 -3.64 30.21 18.02
C PHE A 15 -2.45 29.33 17.62
N PHE A 16 -1.39 29.28 18.43
CA PHE A 16 -0.23 28.44 18.19
C PHE A 16 -0.54 26.94 18.31
N ALA A 17 -1.42 26.56 19.24
CA ALA A 17 -1.93 25.19 19.33
C ALA A 17 -2.79 24.82 18.12
N TRP A 18 -3.60 25.76 17.59
CA TRP A 18 -4.42 25.54 16.41
C TRP A 18 -3.59 25.40 15.12
N LEU A 19 -2.55 26.22 14.93
CA LEU A 19 -1.63 26.10 13.79
C LEU A 19 -0.89 24.75 13.74
N ASN A 20 -0.63 24.13 14.90
CA ASN A 20 0.01 22.81 14.97
C ASN A 20 -0.97 21.64 14.77
N SER A 21 -2.27 21.91 14.70
CA SER A 21 -3.33 20.90 14.60
C SER A 21 -3.73 20.55 13.15
N GLU A 22 -2.87 20.82 12.15
CA GLU A 22 -3.12 20.40 10.75
C GLU A 22 -2.48 19.06 10.37
N LYS A 23 -1.68 18.45 11.26
CA LYS A 23 -1.09 17.12 11.01
C LYS A 23 -2.08 15.96 11.23
N ALA A 24 -3.35 16.26 11.44
CA ALA A 24 -4.42 15.29 11.62
C ALA A 24 -4.92 14.79 10.25
N THR A 25 -4.62 13.51 9.97
CA THR A 25 -5.37 12.60 9.09
C THR A 25 -5.54 13.02 7.62
N ARG A 26 -4.48 12.99 6.83
CA ARG A 26 -4.65 12.58 5.42
C ARG A 26 -4.72 11.05 5.40
N ASN A 27 -5.81 10.48 4.89
CA ASN A 27 -5.78 9.12 4.36
C ASN A 27 -4.80 9.13 3.18
N SER A 28 -3.52 8.90 3.44
CA SER A 28 -2.54 8.77 2.37
C SER A 28 -2.79 7.47 1.63
N VAL A 29 -2.69 7.49 0.30
CA VAL A 29 -2.74 6.29 -0.53
C VAL A 29 -1.37 5.59 -0.54
N PHE A 30 -0.32 6.31 -0.19
CA PHE A 30 1.08 5.88 -0.18
C PHE A 30 1.66 5.92 1.24
N PRO A 31 2.65 5.06 1.54
CA PRO A 31 3.30 5.05 2.84
C PRO A 31 4.11 6.34 3.07
N ASP A 32 4.48 6.59 4.33
CA ASP A 32 5.45 7.64 4.65
C ASP A 32 6.74 7.46 3.83
N SER A 33 7.33 8.56 3.36
CA SER A 33 8.54 8.50 2.51
C SER A 33 9.73 7.83 3.18
N ASN A 34 9.76 7.79 4.52
CA ASN A 34 10.81 7.14 5.29
C ASN A 34 10.49 5.68 5.63
N TYR A 35 9.28 5.21 5.32
CA TYR A 35 8.89 3.83 5.54
C TYR A 35 9.79 2.89 4.75
N LYS A 36 10.22 1.79 5.39
CA LYS A 36 11.03 0.75 4.76
C LYS A 36 10.21 -0.53 4.71
N SER A 37 9.89 -0.97 3.51
CA SER A 37 9.07 -2.14 3.30
C SER A 37 9.76 -3.40 3.81
N SER A 38 9.00 -4.30 4.43
CA SER A 38 9.45 -5.57 4.97
C SER A 38 8.86 -6.72 4.17
N ILE A 39 9.73 -7.54 3.58
CA ILE A 39 9.34 -8.75 2.84
C ILE A 39 8.58 -9.72 3.76
N TYR A 40 9.01 -9.86 5.02
CA TYR A 40 8.40 -10.76 5.99
C TYR A 40 6.98 -10.31 6.38
N GLN A 41 6.79 -9.01 6.65
CA GLN A 41 5.44 -8.48 6.88
C GLN A 41 4.58 -8.60 5.62
N GLY A 42 5.17 -8.34 4.46
CA GLY A 42 4.51 -8.46 3.17
C GLY A 42 3.98 -9.85 2.89
N GLU A 43 4.76 -10.88 3.23
CA GLU A 43 4.31 -12.27 3.16
C GLU A 43 3.11 -12.50 4.08
N ALA A 44 3.18 -12.10 5.35
CA ALA A 44 2.08 -12.31 6.30
C ALA A 44 0.78 -11.60 5.86
N VAL A 45 0.89 -10.36 5.39
CA VAL A 45 -0.27 -9.60 4.87
C VAL A 45 -0.80 -10.24 3.60
N TYR A 46 0.08 -10.67 2.68
CA TYR A 46 -0.31 -11.38 1.46
C TYR A 46 -1.05 -12.69 1.75
N GLN A 47 -0.53 -13.51 2.67
CA GLN A 47 -1.16 -14.77 3.08
C GLN A 47 -2.54 -14.54 3.71
N SER A 48 -2.77 -13.39 4.34
CA SER A 48 -4.07 -13.10 4.97
C SER A 48 -5.11 -12.57 3.99
N ASN A 49 -4.68 -11.92 2.90
CA ASN A 49 -5.57 -11.12 2.05
C ASN A 49 -5.62 -11.53 0.58
N CYS A 50 -4.57 -12.17 0.06
CA CYS A 50 -4.37 -12.32 -1.39
C CYS A 50 -4.34 -13.79 -1.85
N VAL A 51 -3.95 -14.70 -0.96
CA VAL A 51 -3.75 -16.13 -1.24
C VAL A 51 -4.97 -16.82 -1.86
N GLY A 52 -6.18 -16.41 -1.49
CA GLY A 52 -7.42 -17.03 -1.95
C GLY A 52 -7.62 -16.97 -3.47
N CYS A 53 -7.00 -15.99 -4.14
CA CYS A 53 -7.05 -15.85 -5.60
C CYS A 53 -5.69 -16.04 -6.26
N HIS A 54 -4.60 -15.53 -5.67
CA HIS A 54 -3.28 -15.54 -6.29
C HIS A 54 -2.38 -16.72 -5.83
N GLY A 55 -2.86 -17.56 -4.91
CA GLY A 55 -2.17 -18.75 -4.44
C GLY A 55 -1.05 -18.45 -3.44
N GLY A 56 -0.78 -19.38 -2.52
CA GLY A 56 0.14 -19.11 -1.40
C GLY A 56 1.59 -18.86 -1.83
N SER A 57 1.97 -19.38 -3.00
CA SER A 57 3.29 -19.17 -3.61
C SER A 57 3.28 -18.22 -4.81
N LEU A 58 2.22 -17.41 -4.97
CA LEU A 58 2.03 -16.46 -6.08
C LEU A 58 1.88 -17.12 -7.46
N LEU A 59 1.65 -18.43 -7.51
CA LEU A 59 1.50 -19.22 -8.74
C LEU A 59 0.09 -19.14 -9.34
N GLY A 60 -0.80 -18.36 -8.75
CA GLY A 60 -2.19 -18.26 -9.16
C GLY A 60 -3.04 -19.41 -8.63
N THR A 61 -4.33 -19.33 -8.94
CA THR A 61 -5.34 -20.36 -8.72
C THR A 61 -6.35 -20.32 -9.86
N GLU A 62 -7.38 -21.15 -9.81
CA GLU A 62 -8.54 -21.04 -10.73
C GLU A 62 -9.30 -19.70 -10.59
N LYS A 63 -9.04 -18.91 -9.55
CA LYS A 63 -9.70 -17.63 -9.28
C LYS A 63 -8.86 -16.40 -9.63
N GLY A 64 -7.59 -16.57 -9.96
CA GLY A 64 -6.70 -15.43 -10.17
C GLY A 64 -5.34 -15.80 -10.72
N PRO A 65 -4.69 -14.86 -11.42
CA PRO A 65 -3.45 -15.14 -12.13
C PRO A 65 -2.26 -15.32 -11.20
N SER A 66 -1.24 -15.99 -11.71
CA SER A 66 0.10 -15.98 -11.13
C SER A 66 0.69 -14.56 -11.16
N LEU A 67 1.18 -14.08 -10.01
CA LEU A 67 1.94 -12.82 -9.93
C LEU A 67 3.42 -13.01 -10.30
N LEU A 68 3.81 -14.24 -10.66
CA LEU A 68 5.13 -14.56 -11.20
C LEU A 68 5.15 -14.59 -12.73
N GLU A 69 4.07 -14.19 -13.40
CA GLU A 69 4.06 -14.01 -14.85
C GLU A 69 4.76 -12.70 -15.27
N ASP A 70 5.33 -12.73 -16.47
CA ASP A 70 6.11 -11.62 -17.04
C ASP A 70 5.33 -10.31 -17.13
N VAL A 71 4.00 -10.38 -17.29
CA VAL A 71 3.12 -9.20 -17.32
C VAL A 71 3.14 -8.41 -16.00
N TYR A 72 3.42 -9.07 -14.88
CA TYR A 72 3.45 -8.43 -13.56
C TYR A 72 4.83 -7.91 -13.17
N LYS A 73 5.85 -8.01 -14.03
CA LYS A 73 7.18 -7.47 -13.71
C LYS A 73 7.16 -5.95 -13.63
N SER A 74 8.09 -5.38 -12.88
CA SER A 74 8.14 -3.93 -12.61
C SER A 74 8.27 -3.05 -13.85
N SER A 75 8.81 -3.58 -14.96
CA SER A 75 8.89 -2.84 -16.24
C SER A 75 7.59 -2.84 -17.06
N HIS A 76 6.59 -3.65 -16.69
CA HIS A 76 5.27 -3.66 -17.32
C HIS A 76 4.19 -3.18 -16.35
N HIS A 77 4.11 -3.79 -15.16
CA HIS A 77 3.29 -3.32 -14.04
C HIS A 77 4.20 -2.79 -12.94
N ALA A 78 4.41 -1.48 -12.94
CA ALA A 78 5.16 -0.77 -11.91
C ALA A 78 4.53 -0.96 -10.53
N ASP A 79 5.27 -0.71 -9.46
CA ASP A 79 4.82 -0.90 -8.07
C ASP A 79 3.54 -0.12 -7.75
N LEU A 80 3.39 1.08 -8.33
CA LEU A 80 2.17 1.89 -8.22
C LEU A 80 0.90 1.15 -8.70
N SER A 81 1.03 0.22 -9.66
CA SER A 81 -0.10 -0.58 -10.16
C SER A 81 -0.67 -1.49 -9.06
N PHE A 82 0.16 -1.96 -8.12
CA PHE A 82 -0.29 -2.77 -7.00
C PHE A 82 -1.14 -1.95 -6.02
N TYR A 83 -0.80 -0.67 -5.81
CA TYR A 83 -1.61 0.24 -5.00
C TYR A 83 -2.99 0.46 -5.61
N TYR A 84 -3.08 0.75 -6.91
CA TYR A 84 -4.38 0.93 -7.56
C TYR A 84 -5.16 -0.38 -7.60
N ALA A 85 -4.51 -1.50 -7.93
CA ALA A 85 -5.17 -2.80 -7.97
C ALA A 85 -5.77 -3.20 -6.62
N ILE A 86 -5.06 -2.92 -5.52
CA ILE A 86 -5.51 -3.25 -4.18
C ILE A 86 -6.59 -2.26 -3.70
N ASN A 87 -6.41 -0.96 -3.90
CA ASN A 87 -7.33 0.05 -3.38
C ASN A 87 -8.64 0.16 -4.18
N ASP A 88 -8.54 0.04 -5.51
CA ASP A 88 -9.65 0.33 -6.42
C ASP A 88 -10.17 -0.92 -7.14
N GLY A 89 -9.42 -2.02 -7.08
CA GLY A 89 -9.68 -3.20 -7.90
C GLY A 89 -9.18 -3.04 -9.33
N VAL A 90 -9.38 -4.07 -10.14
CA VAL A 90 -8.92 -4.11 -11.53
C VAL A 90 -10.01 -4.73 -12.39
N ARG A 91 -10.40 -4.03 -13.45
CA ARG A 91 -11.25 -4.64 -14.49
C ARG A 91 -10.47 -5.70 -15.24
N GLN A 92 -11.11 -6.81 -15.56
CA GLN A 92 -10.51 -7.87 -16.35
C GLN A 92 -9.89 -7.32 -17.65
N HIS A 93 -8.61 -7.63 -17.92
CA HIS A 93 -7.96 -7.24 -19.18
C HIS A 93 -6.83 -8.17 -19.69
N HIS A 94 -6.05 -8.83 -18.82
CA HIS A 94 -5.00 -9.77 -19.28
C HIS A 94 -5.43 -11.25 -19.27
N TRP A 95 -6.39 -11.58 -18.43
CA TRP A 95 -6.81 -12.96 -18.15
C TRP A 95 -8.33 -13.06 -18.17
N GLN A 96 -8.87 -14.27 -18.03
CA GLN A 96 -10.31 -14.54 -18.02
C GLN A 96 -10.83 -14.95 -16.63
N PHE A 97 -10.22 -14.41 -15.56
CA PHE A 97 -10.61 -14.69 -14.16
C PHE A 97 -11.76 -13.80 -13.63
N GLY A 98 -12.21 -12.82 -14.42
CA GLY A 98 -13.08 -11.74 -13.98
C GLY A 98 -12.31 -10.55 -13.39
N ASP A 99 -13.07 -9.62 -12.82
CA ASP A 99 -12.52 -8.44 -12.15
C ASP A 99 -11.83 -8.82 -10.84
N MET A 100 -10.71 -8.19 -10.53
CA MET A 100 -10.12 -8.21 -9.20
C MET A 100 -10.86 -7.19 -8.33
N PRO A 101 -11.51 -7.59 -7.22
CA PRO A 101 -12.14 -6.64 -6.32
C PRO A 101 -11.09 -5.84 -5.53
N ALA A 102 -11.46 -4.63 -5.12
CA ALA A 102 -10.68 -3.86 -4.14
C ALA A 102 -10.59 -4.62 -2.80
N ILE A 103 -9.41 -4.59 -2.17
CA ILE A 103 -9.17 -5.15 -0.85
C ILE A 103 -9.19 -4.01 0.17
N LYS A 104 -10.29 -3.92 0.92
CA LYS A 104 -10.50 -2.87 1.92
C LYS A 104 -9.68 -3.13 3.18
N GLY A 105 -9.25 -2.05 3.84
CA GLY A 105 -8.65 -2.11 5.18
C GLY A 105 -7.14 -2.37 5.20
N LEU A 106 -6.48 -2.46 4.05
CA LEU A 106 -5.01 -2.47 4.00
C LEU A 106 -4.47 -1.05 4.11
N SER A 107 -3.46 -0.85 4.97
CA SER A 107 -2.74 0.42 5.03
C SER A 107 -1.78 0.56 3.85
N PRO A 108 -1.38 1.78 3.48
CA PRO A 108 -0.37 2.01 2.46
C PRO A 108 0.95 1.28 2.74
N GLU A 109 1.36 1.19 4.00
CA GLU A 109 2.52 0.42 4.45
C GLU A 109 2.34 -1.08 4.16
N GLY A 110 1.17 -1.64 4.47
CA GLY A 110 0.86 -3.04 4.16
C GLY A 110 0.89 -3.35 2.67
N ILE A 111 0.42 -2.42 1.83
CA ILE A 111 0.51 -2.55 0.36
C ILE A 111 1.96 -2.48 -0.10
N SER A 112 2.75 -1.58 0.48
CA SER A 112 4.19 -1.47 0.22
C SER A 112 4.92 -2.78 0.54
N ASP A 113 4.60 -3.36 1.70
CA ASP A 113 5.13 -4.64 2.16
C ASP A 113 4.75 -5.80 1.23
N ILE A 114 3.47 -5.91 0.85
CA ILE A 114 3.00 -6.90 -0.14
C ILE A 114 3.78 -6.76 -1.44
N THR A 115 3.94 -5.53 -1.93
CA THR A 115 4.65 -5.26 -3.19
C THR A 115 6.12 -5.71 -3.07
N ALA A 116 6.79 -5.39 -1.96
CA ALA A 116 8.15 -5.84 -1.69
C ALA A 116 8.26 -7.38 -1.67
N TYR A 117 7.30 -8.07 -1.05
CA TYR A 117 7.23 -9.53 -1.05
C TYR A 117 7.07 -10.10 -2.48
N VAL A 118 6.14 -9.57 -3.28
CA VAL A 118 5.96 -9.98 -4.68
C VAL A 118 7.24 -9.80 -5.48
N ARG A 119 7.90 -8.63 -5.37
CA ARG A 119 9.17 -8.37 -6.06
C ARG A 119 10.27 -9.32 -5.62
N HIS A 120 10.36 -9.62 -4.33
CA HIS A 120 11.32 -10.60 -3.82
C HIS A 120 11.10 -11.99 -4.44
N LYS A 121 9.85 -12.45 -4.52
CA LYS A 121 9.50 -13.73 -5.15
C LYS A 121 9.80 -13.72 -6.66
N GLN A 122 9.53 -12.62 -7.35
CA GLN A 122 9.87 -12.47 -8.78
C GLN A 122 11.39 -12.51 -9.03
N LYS A 123 12.22 -11.95 -8.13
CA LYS A 123 13.69 -12.06 -8.20
C LYS A 123 14.15 -13.50 -8.05
N ILE A 124 13.64 -14.21 -7.04
CA ILE A 124 13.95 -15.64 -6.82
C ILE A 124 13.55 -16.48 -8.04
N ALA A 125 12.38 -16.19 -8.63
CA ALA A 125 11.88 -16.84 -9.83
C ALA A 125 12.57 -16.39 -11.13
N LYS A 126 13.53 -15.46 -11.06
CA LYS A 126 14.26 -14.89 -12.21
C LYS A 126 13.38 -14.18 -13.26
N ILE A 127 12.22 -13.69 -12.85
CA ILE A 127 11.31 -12.86 -13.67
C ILE A 127 11.83 -11.42 -13.76
N ILE A 128 12.42 -10.93 -12.67
CA ILE A 128 13.09 -9.63 -12.63
C ILE A 128 14.52 -9.78 -12.15
N LYS A 129 15.37 -8.84 -12.55
CA LYS A 129 16.77 -8.80 -12.14
C LYS A 129 16.90 -8.38 -10.66
N ASN A 130 18.00 -8.79 -10.05
CA ASN A 130 18.35 -8.45 -8.66
C ASN A 130 18.60 -6.95 -8.48
#